data_AF-A0A6A4GPE8-F1
#
_entry.id   AF-A0A6A4GPE8-F1
#
_cell.length_a   1.000
_cell.length_b   1.000
_cell.length_c   1.000
_cell.angle_alpha   90.00
_cell.angle_beta   90.00
_cell.angle_gamma   90.00
#
_symmetry.space_group_name_H-M   'P 1'
#
loop_
_entity.id
_entity.type
_entity.pdbx_description
1 polymer ?
#
loop_
_entity_poly.entity_id
_entity_poly.type
_entity_poly.pdbx_seq_one_letter_code
_entity_poly.pdbx_strand_id
1 'polypeptide(L)'
;PEAVHWWSQNAKPCSHRPPERTLGDADTFGRSWWVWWSALNLKWRERDSETGRIIVCGDGDGDWSKFDRPGQCGLLTVLYCLFWWWGMISSDEQRSLWTSVLKDVAWVV
;
A
#
# COMPACT_ATOMS: atom_id res chain seq x y z
N PRO A 1 -5.54 -1.13 5.36
CA PRO A 1 -5.12 -0.66 6.70
C PRO A 1 -6.21 0.15 7.39
N GLU A 2 -6.35 0.01 8.72
CA GLU A 2 -7.30 0.81 9.51
C GLU A 2 -7.02 2.31 9.41
N ALA A 3 -5.74 2.69 9.35
CA ALA A 3 -5.27 4.05 9.07
C ALA A 3 -5.90 4.68 7.81
N VAL A 4 -6.10 3.88 6.74
CA VAL A 4 -6.73 4.35 5.49
C VAL A 4 -8.20 4.64 5.71
N HIS A 5 -8.90 3.73 6.40
CA HIS A 5 -10.31 3.90 6.71
C HIS A 5 -10.54 5.14 7.57
N TRP A 6 -9.74 5.31 8.63
CA TRP A 6 -9.78 6.51 9.48
C TRP A 6 -9.53 7.79 8.67
N TRP A 7 -8.47 7.84 7.86
CA TRP A 7 -8.15 9.03 7.08
C TRP A 7 -9.23 9.37 6.05
N SER A 8 -9.82 8.34 5.41
CA SER A 8 -10.92 8.51 4.47
C SER A 8 -12.18 9.08 5.13
N GLN A 9 -12.46 8.73 6.39
CA GLN A 9 -13.59 9.27 7.15
C GLN A 9 -13.34 10.70 7.67
N ASN A 10 -12.09 11.13 7.74
CA ASN A 10 -11.69 12.43 8.29
C ASN A 10 -11.33 13.45 7.20
N ALA A 11 -12.04 13.43 6.07
CA ALA A 11 -11.92 14.36 4.94
C ALA A 11 -10.56 14.37 4.21
N LYS A 12 -9.67 13.40 4.48
CA LYS A 12 -8.39 13.21 3.78
C LYS A 12 -7.45 14.44 3.71
N PRO A 13 -7.34 15.32 4.73
CA PRO A 13 -6.44 16.46 4.63
C PRO A 13 -4.98 16.00 4.68
N CYS A 14 -4.14 16.68 3.91
CA CYS A 14 -2.69 16.42 3.82
C CYS A 14 -1.98 16.56 5.16
N SER A 15 -2.52 17.38 6.07
CA SER A 15 -1.99 17.66 7.40
C SER A 15 -2.37 16.63 8.47
N HIS A 16 -3.37 15.77 8.24
CA HIS A 16 -3.75 14.76 9.23
C HIS A 16 -3.07 13.43 8.98
N ARG A 17 -2.12 13.13 9.86
CA ARG A 17 -1.63 11.78 10.11
C ARG A 17 -2.62 11.06 11.03
N PRO A 18 -2.99 9.79 10.76
CA PRO A 18 -3.81 9.02 11.70
C PRO A 18 -3.12 8.90 13.07
N PRO A 19 -3.86 8.83 14.18
CA PRO A 19 -3.28 8.69 15.52
C PRO A 19 -2.38 7.45 15.63
N GLU A 20 -1.35 7.48 16.49
CA GLU A 20 -0.43 6.34 16.69
C GLU A 20 -1.16 5.04 17.02
N ARG A 21 -2.20 5.09 17.85
CA ARG A 21 -3.07 3.94 18.17
C ARG A 21 -3.74 3.31 16.94
N THR A 22 -3.93 4.06 15.87
CA THR A 22 -4.57 3.64 14.62
C THR A 22 -3.52 3.24 13.56
N LEU A 23 -2.31 3.79 13.65
CA LEU A 23 -1.19 3.42 12.79
C LEU A 23 -0.52 2.11 13.24
N GLY A 24 -0.35 1.92 14.54
CA GLY A 24 0.42 0.81 15.10
C GLY A 24 1.92 0.95 14.85
N ASP A 25 2.63 -0.18 14.92
CA ASP A 25 4.05 -0.29 14.58
C ASP A 25 4.26 -0.54 13.07
N ALA A 26 5.50 -0.36 12.60
CA ALA A 26 5.85 -0.48 11.18
C ALA A 26 5.59 -1.88 10.60
N ASP A 27 5.75 -2.95 11.38
CA ASP A 27 5.61 -4.33 10.91
C ASP A 27 4.14 -4.71 10.77
N THR A 28 3.32 -4.33 11.75
CA THR A 28 1.87 -4.50 11.72
C THR A 28 1.24 -3.65 10.63
N PHE A 29 1.66 -2.39 10.50
CA PHE A 29 1.22 -1.52 9.42
C PHE A 29 1.57 -2.14 8.07
N GLY A 30 2.82 -2.55 7.87
CA GLY A 30 3.30 -3.14 6.62
C GLY A 30 2.55 -4.40 6.20
N ARG A 31 2.27 -5.31 7.15
CA ARG A 31 1.44 -6.50 6.88
C ARG A 31 0.04 -6.13 6.43
N SER A 32 -0.62 -5.20 7.15
CA SER A 32 -1.97 -4.75 6.80
C SER A 32 -2.02 -3.99 5.47
N TRP A 33 -0.93 -3.30 5.13
CA TRP A 33 -0.77 -2.59 3.86
C TRP A 33 -0.67 -3.56 2.71
N TRP A 34 0.15 -4.61 2.82
CA TRP A 34 0.27 -5.65 1.78
C TRP A 34 -1.04 -6.35 1.48
N VAL A 35 -1.82 -6.69 2.51
CA VAL A 35 -3.16 -7.28 2.34
C VAL A 35 -4.07 -6.33 1.57
N TRP A 36 -4.10 -5.06 1.96
CA TRP A 36 -4.92 -4.05 1.30
C TRP A 36 -4.48 -3.77 -0.14
N TRP A 37 -3.19 -3.60 -0.39
CA TRP A 37 -2.64 -3.36 -1.72
C TRP A 37 -2.90 -4.55 -2.64
N SER A 38 -2.72 -5.78 -2.14
CA SER A 38 -3.00 -7.01 -2.90
C SER A 38 -4.49 -7.15 -3.26
N ALA A 39 -5.40 -6.60 -2.44
CA ALA A 39 -6.83 -6.58 -2.72
C ALA A 39 -7.24 -5.48 -3.72
N LEU A 40 -6.51 -4.36 -3.76
CA LEU A 40 -6.71 -3.30 -4.76
C LEU A 40 -6.19 -3.68 -6.15
N ASN A 41 -5.16 -4.51 -6.21
CA ASN A 41 -4.56 -4.93 -7.48
C ASN A 41 -5.45 -5.92 -8.24
N LEU A 42 -5.36 -5.88 -9.57
CA LEU A 42 -6.11 -6.77 -10.46
C LEU A 42 -5.70 -8.24 -10.28
N LYS A 43 -6.64 -9.14 -10.63
CA LYS A 43 -6.48 -10.59 -10.46
C LYS A 43 -5.40 -11.21 -11.35
N TRP A 44 -5.04 -10.57 -12.46
CA TRP A 44 -4.05 -11.09 -13.40
C TRP A 44 -2.60 -10.88 -12.94
N ARG A 45 -2.37 -10.10 -11.88
CA ARG A 45 -1.03 -9.97 -11.29
C ARG A 45 -0.59 -11.28 -10.67
N GLU A 46 0.69 -11.62 -10.86
CA GLU A 46 1.32 -12.75 -10.19
C GLU A 46 1.23 -12.62 -8.67
N ARG A 47 0.95 -13.74 -8.01
CA ARG A 47 0.79 -13.82 -6.56
C ARG A 47 1.59 -14.96 -6.00
N ASP A 48 2.19 -14.70 -4.86
CA ASP A 48 2.84 -15.70 -4.03
C ASP A 48 1.80 -16.75 -3.61
N SER A 49 2.11 -18.02 -3.86
CA SER A 49 1.17 -19.13 -3.69
C SER A 49 0.88 -19.44 -2.22
N GLU A 50 1.77 -19.07 -1.30
CA GLU A 50 1.64 -19.31 0.13
C GLU A 50 0.89 -18.17 0.84
N THR A 51 1.21 -16.93 0.49
CA THR A 51 0.73 -15.73 1.18
C THR A 51 -0.40 -15.01 0.43
N GLY A 52 -0.61 -15.33 -0.85
CA GLY A 52 -1.58 -14.66 -1.73
C GLY A 52 -1.24 -13.20 -2.07
N ARG A 53 -0.08 -12.72 -1.62
CA ARG A 53 0.43 -11.37 -1.87
C ARG A 53 0.88 -11.25 -3.31
N ILE A 54 0.72 -10.07 -3.88
CA ILE A 54 1.29 -9.80 -5.20
C ILE A 54 2.82 -9.92 -5.14
N ILE A 55 3.40 -10.51 -6.18
CA ILE A 55 4.86 -10.55 -6.34
C ILE A 55 5.30 -9.20 -6.91
N VAL A 56 6.27 -8.57 -6.23
CA VAL A 56 6.84 -7.29 -6.66
C VAL A 56 7.49 -7.47 -8.02
N CYS A 57 7.06 -6.67 -9.01
CA CYS A 57 7.51 -6.79 -10.40
C CYS A 57 7.30 -8.20 -11.00
N GLY A 58 6.35 -8.99 -10.48
CA GLY A 58 6.02 -10.31 -11.01
C GLY A 58 5.40 -10.26 -12.40
N ASP A 59 5.42 -11.40 -13.10
CA ASP A 59 4.95 -11.54 -14.46
C ASP A 59 3.42 -11.52 -14.50
N GLY A 60 2.85 -10.45 -15.04
CA GLY A 60 1.41 -10.34 -15.30
C GLY A 60 1.17 -9.98 -16.77
N ASP A 61 0.40 -10.80 -17.49
CA ASP A 61 0.11 -10.58 -18.92
C ASP A 61 -1.07 -9.64 -19.19
N GLY A 62 -1.70 -9.16 -18.12
CA GLY A 62 -3.01 -8.53 -18.21
C GLY A 62 -2.96 -7.06 -18.62
N ASP A 63 -4.07 -6.61 -19.18
CA ASP A 63 -4.24 -5.25 -19.64
C ASP A 63 -4.56 -4.30 -18.47
N TRP A 64 -3.64 -3.37 -18.20
CA TRP A 64 -3.81 -2.28 -17.23
C TRP A 64 -4.96 -1.32 -17.56
N SER A 65 -5.45 -1.30 -18.80
CA SER A 65 -6.62 -0.49 -19.18
C SER A 65 -7.89 -0.88 -18.42
N LYS A 66 -7.93 -2.13 -17.92
CA LYS A 66 -9.03 -2.68 -17.10
C LYS A 66 -8.82 -2.41 -15.59
N PHE A 67 -7.76 -1.70 -15.22
CA PHE A 67 -7.56 -1.29 -13.83
C PHE A 67 -8.61 -0.28 -13.49
N ASP A 68 -9.51 -0.67 -12.59
CA ASP A 68 -10.50 0.24 -12.06
C ASP A 68 -9.75 1.32 -11.29
N ARG A 69 -9.67 2.52 -11.88
CA ARG A 69 -9.04 3.69 -11.27
C ARG A 69 -10.17 4.51 -10.65
N PRO A 70 -10.55 4.28 -9.38
CA PRO A 70 -11.57 5.08 -8.71
C PRO A 70 -11.01 6.49 -8.45
N GLY A 71 -10.98 7.33 -9.50
CA GLY A 71 -10.53 8.72 -9.50
C GLY A 71 -9.06 8.96 -9.11
N GLN A 72 -8.65 10.22 -9.19
CA GLN A 72 -7.32 10.69 -8.75
C GLN A 72 -7.07 10.44 -7.25
N CYS A 73 -8.11 10.27 -6.44
CA CYS A 73 -8.00 10.08 -5.00
C CYS A 73 -7.46 8.72 -4.58
N GLY A 74 -7.58 7.68 -5.42
CA GLY A 74 -7.10 6.33 -5.11
C GLY A 74 -5.58 6.28 -4.94
N LEU A 75 -4.84 6.77 -5.95
CA LEU A 75 -3.38 6.78 -5.92
C LEU A 75 -2.82 7.69 -4.81
N LEU A 76 -3.45 8.85 -4.58
CA LEU A 76 -3.05 9.74 -3.51
C LEU A 76 -3.11 9.05 -2.14
N THR A 77 -4.12 8.20 -1.91
CA THR A 77 -4.25 7.41 -0.68
C THR A 77 -3.09 6.44 -0.51
N VAL A 78 -2.63 5.79 -1.59
CA VAL A 78 -1.48 4.89 -1.58
C VAL A 78 -0.21 5.66 -1.17
N LEU A 79 0.03 6.83 -1.75
CA LEU A 79 1.20 7.67 -1.44
C LEU A 79 1.19 8.13 0.03
N TYR A 80 0.04 8.54 0.57
CA TYR A 80 -0.06 8.89 1.99
C TYR A 80 0.24 7.72 2.92
N CYS A 81 -0.19 6.50 2.57
CA CYS A 81 0.15 5.32 3.34
C CYS A 81 1.67 5.09 3.39
N LEU A 82 2.34 5.21 2.24
CA LEU A 82 3.79 5.06 2.16
C LEU A 82 4.49 6.15 2.97
N PHE A 83 4.00 7.38 2.91
CA PHE A 83 4.52 8.50 3.70
C PHE A 83 4.38 8.25 5.21
N TRP A 84 3.23 7.80 5.69
CA TRP A 84 3.06 7.48 7.11
C TRP A 84 3.93 6.31 7.56
N TRP A 85 4.02 5.26 6.74
CA TRP A 85 4.85 4.10 7.02
C TRP A 85 6.34 4.47 7.09
N TRP A 86 6.81 5.32 6.18
CA TRP A 86 8.18 5.83 6.21
C TRP A 86 8.55 6.45 7.56
N GLY A 87 7.63 7.22 8.15
CA GLY A 87 7.79 7.82 9.47
C GLY A 87 7.72 6.84 10.65
N MET A 88 7.59 5.53 10.42
CA MET A 88 7.62 4.48 11.45
C MET A 88 8.87 3.60 11.39
N ILE A 89 9.63 3.66 10.29
CA ILE A 89 10.75 2.76 10.03
C ILE A 89 11.87 3.04 11.03
N SER A 90 12.30 1.99 11.72
CA SER A 90 13.41 2.03 12.68
C SER A 90 14.52 1.01 12.38
N SER A 91 14.32 0.09 11.43
CA SER A 91 15.32 -0.92 11.04
C SER A 91 15.55 -0.98 9.53
N ASP A 92 16.68 -1.58 9.13
CA ASP A 92 17.02 -1.77 7.73
C ASP A 92 16.10 -2.79 7.04
N GLU A 93 15.61 -3.80 7.77
CA GLU A 93 14.63 -4.76 7.26
C GLU A 93 13.31 -4.06 6.91
N GLN A 94 12.84 -3.18 7.79
CA GLN A 94 11.64 -2.38 7.56
C GLN A 94 11.82 -1.42 6.38
N ARG A 95 13.00 -0.80 6.26
CA ARG A 95 13.35 0.05 5.11
C ARG A 95 13.37 -0.74 3.81
N SER A 96 13.95 -1.93 3.82
CA SER A 96 14.01 -2.82 2.65
C SER A 96 12.60 -3.21 2.19
N LEU A 97 11.74 -3.62 3.13
CA LEU A 97 10.35 -3.96 2.85
C LEU A 97 9.58 -2.78 2.26
N TRP A 98 9.71 -1.60 2.86
CA TRP A 98 9.09 -0.37 2.36
C TRP A 98 9.59 0.00 0.96
N THR A 99 10.89 -0.18 0.69
CA THR A 99 11.48 0.13 -0.62
C THR A 99 10.96 -0.80 -1.71
N SER A 100 10.81 -2.09 -1.42
CA SER A 100 10.20 -3.06 -2.34
C SER A 100 8.77 -2.69 -2.69
N VAL A 101 8.00 -2.20 -1.70
CA VAL A 101 6.65 -1.68 -1.93
C VAL A 101 6.66 -0.44 -2.83
N LEU A 102 7.53 0.52 -2.56
CA LEU A 102 7.62 1.74 -3.38
C LEU A 102 7.91 1.41 -4.85
N LYS A 103 8.82 0.46 -5.10
CA LYS A 103 9.13 -0.02 -6.46
C LYS A 103 7.91 -0.63 -7.13
N ASP A 104 7.12 -1.42 -6.40
CA ASP A 104 5.89 -2.01 -6.92
C ASP A 104 4.86 -0.93 -7.29
N VAL A 105 4.62 0.03 -6.40
CA VAL A 105 3.69 1.14 -6.66
C VAL A 105 4.15 1.97 -7.86
N ALA A 106 5.45 2.24 -7.99
CA ALA A 106 6.02 2.97 -9.12
C ALA A 106 5.92 2.20 -10.45
N TRP A 107 5.85 0.87 -10.43
CA TRP A 107 5.66 0.06 -11.63
C TRP A 107 4.19 0.05 -12.10
N VAL A 108 3.24 0.18 -11.18
CA VAL A 108 1.79 0.19 -11.48
C VAL A 108 1.29 1.55 -12.03
N VAL A 109 1.96 2.64 -11.66
CA VAL A 109 1.58 4.04 -12.01
C VAL A 109 2.23 4.48 -13.32
#